data_AF-A0A067QUG5-F1
#
_entry.id   AF-A0A067QUG5-F1
#
_cell.length_a   1.000
_cell.length_b   1.000
_cell.length_c   1.000
_cell.angle_alpha   90.00
_cell.angle_beta   90.00
_cell.angle_gamma   90.00
#
_symmetry.space_group_name_H-M   'P 1'
#
loop_
_entity.id
_entity.type
_entity.pdbx_description
1 polymer ?
#
loop_
_entity_poly.entity_id
_entity_poly.type
_entity_poly.pdbx_seq_one_letter_code
_entity_poly.pdbx_strand_id
1 'polypeptide(L)' 'MSDCKLEQSFNIEFLVKLQKSAAETFQLLTEANREDCLSPARVFEWHKRFLDGD' A
#
# COMPACT_ATOMS: atom_id res chain seq x y z
N MET A 1 15.63 1.75 3.83
CA MET A 1 14.35 2.30 3.31
C MET A 1 14.05 3.54 4.14
N SER A 2 13.58 4.63 3.53
CA SER A 2 13.13 5.81 4.31
C SER A 2 11.91 5.44 5.15
N ASP A 3 11.76 6.04 6.33
CA ASP A 3 10.68 5.72 7.27
C ASP A 3 9.28 5.83 6.63
N CYS A 4 9.08 6.82 5.74
CA CYS A 4 7.86 7.00 4.96
C CYS A 4 7.51 5.81 4.05
N LYS A 5 8.50 5.10 3.48
CA LYS A 5 8.24 3.91 2.65
C LYS A 5 7.84 2.70 3.48
N LEU A 6 8.39 2.58 4.69
CA LEU A 6 8.03 1.52 5.63
C LEU A 6 6.61 1.75 6.17
N GLU A 7 6.29 2.98 6.57
CA GLU A 7 4.95 3.38 7.00
C GLU A 7 3.88 3.09 5.93
N GLN A 8 4.17 3.44 4.67
CA GLN A 8 3.26 3.12 3.56
C GLN A 8 3.06 1.61 3.36
N SER A 9 4.07 0.75 3.61
CA SER A 9 3.88 -0.70 3.55
C SER A 9 2.96 -1.23 4.66
N PHE A 10 3.05 -0.71 5.88
CA PHE A 10 2.10 -1.05 6.96
C PHE A 10 0.67 -0.60 6.63
N ASN A 11 0.52 0.57 6.00
CA ASN A 11 -0.80 1.04 5.55
C ASN A 11 -1.39 0.11 4.46
N ILE A 12 -0.56 -0.40 3.54
CA ILE A 12 -1.00 -1.40 2.55
C ILE A 12 -1.44 -2.70 3.25
N GLU A 13 -0.66 -3.22 4.21
CA GLU A 13 -1.02 -4.42 4.98
C GLU A 13 -2.34 -4.24 5.74
N PHE A 14 -2.52 -3.08 6.38
CA PHE A 14 -3.76 -2.74 7.07
C PHE A 14 -4.97 -2.72 6.12
N LEU A 15 -4.82 -2.12 4.93
CA LEU A 15 -5.89 -2.08 3.93
C LEU A 15 -6.21 -3.46 3.35
N VAL A 16 -5.22 -4.34 3.21
CA VAL A 16 -5.44 -5.76 2.86
C VAL A 16 -6.26 -6.47 3.94
N LYS A 17 -5.95 -6.27 5.23
CA LYS A 17 -6.73 -6.82 6.35
C LYS A 17 -8.16 -6.29 6.40
N LEU A 18 -8.41 -5.07 5.90
CA LEU A 18 -9.74 -4.50 5.70
C LEU A 18 -10.43 -4.98 4.41
N GLN A 19 -9.85 -5.96 3.71
CA GLN A 19 -10.35 -6.52 2.46
C GLN A 19 -10.51 -5.48 1.33
N LYS A 20 -9.68 -4.44 1.33
CA LYS A 20 -9.62 -3.47 0.23
C LYS A 20 -8.95 -4.09 -0.99
N SER A 21 -9.46 -3.76 -2.17
CA SER A 21 -8.81 -4.11 -3.42
C SER A 21 -7.49 -3.34 -3.59
N ALA A 22 -6.60 -3.81 -4.48
CA ALA A 22 -5.36 -3.11 -4.81
C ALA A 22 -5.62 -1.69 -5.35
N ALA A 23 -6.70 -1.52 -6.12
CA ALA A 23 -7.09 -0.22 -6.66
C ALA A 23 -7.58 0.75 -5.56
N GLU A 24 -8.46 0.30 -4.66
CA GLU A 24 -8.88 1.10 -3.49
C GLU A 24 -7.67 1.44 -2.60
N THR A 25 -6.76 0.49 -2.41
CA THR A 25 -5.54 0.67 -1.62
C THR A 25 -4.68 1.78 -2.22
N PHE A 26 -4.46 1.77 -3.53
CA PHE A 26 -3.69 2.80 -4.23
C PHE A 26 -4.36 4.18 -4.14
N GLN A 27 -5.68 4.25 -4.30
CA GLN A 27 -6.44 5.51 -4.16
C GLN A 27 -6.28 6.10 -2.75
N LEU A 28 -6.50 5.28 -1.71
CA LEU A 28 -6.40 5.72 -0.32
C LEU A 28 -4.97 6.11 0.07
N LEU A 29 -3.96 5.36 -0.40
CA LEU A 29 -2.55 5.75 -0.18
C LEU A 29 -2.19 7.07 -0.86
N THR A 30 -2.71 7.30 -2.07
CA THR A 30 -2.45 8.54 -2.82
C THR A 30 -3.10 9.73 -2.13
N GLU A 31 -4.31 9.58 -1.60
CA GLU A 31 -5.00 10.63 -0.85
C GLU A 31 -4.24 11.02 0.43
N ALA A 32 -3.67 10.04 1.13
CA ALA A 32 -2.90 10.25 2.37
C ALA A 32 -1.49 10.83 2.15
N ASN A 33 -0.76 10.35 1.13
CA ASN A 33 0.66 10.67 0.94
C ASN A 33 0.94 11.65 -0.20
N ARG A 34 -0.05 11.96 -1.03
CA ARG A 34 0.04 12.85 -2.20
C ARG A 34 1.28 12.55 -3.05
N GLU A 35 2.25 13.47 -3.07
CA GLU A 35 3.45 13.43 -3.92
C GLU A 35 4.48 12.38 -3.47
N ASP A 36 4.43 11.96 -2.20
CA ASP A 36 5.35 10.97 -1.63
C ASP A 36 4.79 9.53 -1.71
N CYS A 37 3.65 9.33 -2.37
CA CYS A 37 3.04 8.02 -2.52
C CYS A 37 3.95 7.07 -3.31
N LEU A 38 4.00 5.80 -2.88
CA LEU A 38 4.59 4.71 -3.64
C LEU A 38 3.98 4.64 -5.04
N SER A 39 4.80 4.22 -6.02
CA SER A 39 4.32 4.02 -7.38
C SER A 39 3.23 2.94 -7.42
N PRO A 40 2.29 3.01 -8.38
CA PRO A 40 1.24 2.00 -8.51
C PRO A 40 1.80 0.58 -8.57
N ALA A 41 2.85 0.35 -9.36
CA ALA A 41 3.49 -0.96 -9.46
C ALA A 41 3.95 -1.50 -8.09
N ARG A 42 4.50 -0.63 -7.24
CA ARG A 42 4.97 -1.00 -5.91
C ARG A 42 3.78 -1.29 -4.97
N VAL A 43 2.75 -0.46 -4.98
CA VAL A 43 1.54 -0.71 -4.17
C VAL A 43 0.91 -2.06 -4.51
N PHE A 44 0.81 -2.39 -5.81
CA PHE A 44 0.21 -3.65 -6.26
C PHE A 44 1.10 -4.86 -5.93
N GLU A 45 2.43 -4.71 -6.02
CA GLU A 45 3.38 -5.75 -5.59
C GLU A 45 3.22 -6.08 -4.11
N TRP A 46 3.19 -5.07 -3.24
CA TRP A 46 3.03 -5.27 -1.79
C TRP A 46 1.64 -5.79 -1.43
N HIS A 47 0.59 -5.25 -2.04
CA HIS A 47 -0.79 -5.72 -1.83
C HIS A 47 -0.93 -7.21 -2.12
N LYS A 48 -0.35 -7.67 -3.25
CA LYS A 48 -0.31 -9.09 -3.60
C LYS A 48 0.47 -9.92 -2.57
N ARG A 49 1.66 -9.48 -2.14
CA ARG A 49 2.45 -10.20 -1.13
C ARG A 49 1.69 -10.41 0.17
N PHE A 50 1.04 -9.36 0.67
CA PHE A 50 0.25 -9.45 1.90
C PHE A 50 -1.00 -10.31 1.74
N LEU A 51 -1.62 -10.35 0.55
CA LEU A 51 -2.70 -11.29 0.27
C LEU A 51 -2.20 -12.75 0.25
N ASP A 52 -1.01 -12.98 -0.30
CA ASP A 52 -0.39 -14.30 -0.39
C ASP A 52 0.19 -14.77 0.97
N GLY A 53 0.32 -13.86 1.95
CA GLY A 53 0.74 -14.15 3.32
C GLY A 53 2.26 -14.01 3.59
N ASP A 54 2.95 -13.26 2.74
CA ASP A 54 4.40 -12.97 2.81
C ASP A 54 4.75 -11.73 3.66
#